data_AF-A7STI9-F1
#
_entry.id   AF-A7STI9-F1
#
_cell.length_a   1.000
_cell.length_b   1.000
_cell.length_c   1.000
_cell.angle_alpha   90.00
_cell.angle_beta   90.00
_cell.angle_gamma   90.00
#
_symmetry.space_group_name_H-M   'P 1'
#
loop_
_entity.id
_entity.type
_entity.pdbx_description
1 polymer ?
#
loop_
_entity_poly.entity_id
_entity_poly.type
_entity_poly.pdbx_seq_one_letter_code
_entity_poly.pdbx_strand_id
1 'polypeptide(L)'
;MADVSQNGLSCLSLDNLPTISLASVLSYLNARDIARCSRVCRRFDEICSSLPSWKAWCENGWFVTTCPEEKTWKQVYIEQFMIWGKYEHCYTAIRRAWNQIEGFTRTFCPEIYSSL
;
A
#
# COMPACT_ATOMS: atom_id res chain seq x y z
N MET A 1 -42.27 -2.79 34.87
CA MET A 1 -42.43 -3.97 34.00
C MET A 1 -42.86 -3.43 32.63
N ALA A 2 -42.09 -3.47 31.55
CA ALA A 2 -40.84 -4.16 31.26
C ALA A 2 -39.93 -3.22 30.44
N ASP A 3 -38.65 -3.32 30.73
CA ASP A 3 -37.53 -2.73 30.02
C ASP A 3 -37.40 -3.42 28.65
N VAL A 4 -37.84 -2.74 27.58
CA VAL A 4 -37.71 -3.25 26.22
C VAL A 4 -36.31 -2.91 25.77
N SER A 5 -35.45 -3.92 25.81
CA SER A 5 -34.04 -3.93 25.42
C SER A 5 -33.78 -3.20 24.09
N GLN A 6 -33.45 -1.92 24.17
CA GLN A 6 -32.70 -1.19 23.14
C GLN A 6 -31.21 -1.40 23.39
N ASN A 7 -30.71 -2.62 23.22
CA ASN A 7 -29.27 -2.89 23.20
C ASN A 7 -29.05 -4.10 22.28
N GLY A 8 -28.56 -3.86 21.07
CA GLY A 8 -28.21 -4.96 20.18
C GLY A 8 -27.51 -4.57 18.89
N LEU A 9 -27.80 -3.40 18.34
CA LEU A 9 -27.12 -2.89 17.14
C LEU A 9 -26.86 -1.40 17.32
N SER A 10 -25.90 -1.06 18.18
CA SER A 10 -25.18 0.21 18.01
C SER A 10 -24.78 0.30 16.55
N CYS A 11 -25.12 1.41 15.88
CA CYS A 11 -25.03 1.50 14.43
C CYS A 11 -23.63 1.05 13.97
N LEU A 12 -23.59 0.09 13.05
CA LEU A 12 -22.36 -0.42 12.48
C LEU A 12 -21.71 0.70 11.66
N SER A 13 -20.91 1.51 12.34
CA SER A 13 -20.10 2.57 11.73
C SER A 13 -18.68 2.07 11.55
N LEU A 14 -18.06 2.43 10.44
CA LEU A 14 -16.63 2.17 10.18
C LEU A 14 -15.74 2.74 11.29
N ASP A 15 -16.17 3.82 11.95
CA ASP A 15 -15.43 4.42 13.06
C ASP A 15 -15.51 3.60 14.37
N ASN A 16 -16.44 2.66 14.47
CA ASN A 16 -16.53 1.79 15.65
C ASN A 16 -15.70 0.51 15.51
N LEU A 17 -15.10 0.26 14.33
CA LEU A 17 -14.28 -0.92 14.09
C LEU A 17 -12.96 -0.84 14.86
N PRO A 18 -12.40 -1.96 15.37
CA PRO A 18 -11.03 -2.00 15.87
C PRO A 18 -10.01 -1.59 14.80
N THR A 19 -8.91 -0.96 15.20
CA THR A 19 -7.86 -0.47 14.29
C THR A 19 -7.33 -1.54 13.35
N ILE A 20 -7.12 -2.76 13.84
CA ILE A 20 -6.63 -3.88 13.02
C ILE A 20 -7.64 -4.26 11.92
N SER A 21 -8.92 -4.37 12.28
CA SER A 21 -9.98 -4.70 11.33
C SER A 21 -10.16 -3.60 10.27
N LEU A 22 -10.11 -2.33 10.71
CA LEU A 22 -10.18 -1.19 9.82
C LEU A 22 -8.97 -1.13 8.86
N ALA A 23 -7.76 -1.35 9.36
CA ALA A 23 -6.55 -1.44 8.54
C ALA A 23 -6.64 -2.58 7.52
N SER A 24 -7.18 -3.73 7.93
CA SER A 24 -7.41 -4.87 7.03
C SER A 24 -8.37 -4.50 5.89
N VAL A 25 -9.51 -3.88 6.19
CA VAL A 25 -10.46 -3.42 5.16
C VAL A 25 -9.80 -2.42 4.21
N LEU A 26 -9.11 -1.42 4.75
CA LEU A 26 -8.44 -0.38 3.95
C LEU A 26 -7.29 -0.94 3.10
N SER A 27 -6.66 -2.04 3.52
CA SER A 27 -5.54 -2.68 2.78
C SER A 27 -5.94 -3.25 1.41
N TYR A 28 -7.24 -3.50 1.18
CA TYR A 28 -7.76 -3.95 -0.11
C TYR A 28 -7.95 -2.82 -1.13
N LEU A 29 -7.83 -1.56 -0.71
CA LEU A 29 -8.01 -0.41 -1.58
C LEU A 29 -6.74 -0.09 -2.38
N ASN A 30 -6.91 0.54 -3.54
CA ASN A 30 -5.77 1.05 -4.32
C ASN A 30 -5.21 2.35 -3.70
N ALA A 31 -4.02 2.76 -4.16
CA ALA A 31 -3.32 3.92 -3.63
C ALA A 31 -4.15 5.22 -3.66
N ARG A 32 -4.95 5.43 -4.71
CA ARG A 32 -5.78 6.63 -4.87
C ARG A 32 -6.90 6.66 -3.84
N ASP A 33 -7.56 5.53 -3.61
CA ASP A 33 -8.66 5.43 -2.66
C ASP A 33 -8.14 5.53 -1.23
N ILE A 34 -7.01 4.90 -0.91
CA ILE A 34 -6.37 5.07 0.42
C ILE A 34 -5.97 6.53 0.66
N ALA A 35 -5.40 7.22 -0.33
CA ALA A 35 -5.06 8.65 -0.21
C ALA A 35 -6.29 9.53 0.05
N ARG A 36 -7.46 9.15 -0.46
CA ARG A 36 -8.73 9.85 -0.19
C ARG A 36 -9.26 9.50 1.20
N CYS A 37 -9.25 8.22 1.58
CA CYS A 37 -9.65 7.76 2.91
C CYS A 37 -8.83 8.44 4.01
N SER A 38 -7.54 8.64 3.80
CA SER A 38 -6.66 9.34 4.75
C SER A 38 -7.08 10.78 5.04
N ARG A 39 -7.97 11.38 4.24
CA ARG A 39 -8.44 12.77 4.41
C ARG A 39 -9.80 12.85 5.10
N VAL A 40 -10.42 11.72 5.43
CA VAL A 40 -11.75 11.67 6.05
C VAL A 40 -11.69 12.12 7.51
N CYS A 41 -10.76 11.55 8.29
CA CYS A 41 -10.54 11.92 9.69
C CYS A 41 -9.10 11.59 10.12
N ARG A 42 -8.66 12.11 11.28
CA ARG A 42 -7.30 11.90 11.81
C ARG A 42 -6.96 10.41 11.96
N ARG A 43 -7.90 9.63 12.49
CA ARG A 43 -7.72 8.19 12.70
C ARG A 43 -7.51 7.44 11.39
N PHE A 44 -8.27 7.79 10.36
CA PHE A 44 -8.07 7.20 9.03
C PHE A 44 -6.74 7.64 8.44
N ASP A 45 -6.28 8.87 8.68
CA ASP A 45 -4.97 9.33 8.21
C ASP A 45 -3.83 8.50 8.81
N GLU A 46 -3.84 8.29 10.12
CA GLU A 46 -2.83 7.50 10.84
C GLU A 46 -2.79 6.05 10.33
N ILE A 47 -3.97 5.42 10.18
CA ILE A 47 -4.07 4.04 9.68
C ILE A 47 -3.62 3.97 8.23
N CYS A 48 -4.20 4.80 7.35
CA CYS A 48 -3.86 4.79 5.93
C CYS A 48 -2.37 5.05 5.70
N SER A 49 -1.76 5.97 6.44
CA SER A 49 -0.34 6.33 6.27
C SER A 49 0.63 5.27 6.75
N SER A 50 0.20 4.40 7.67
CA SER A 50 1.01 3.28 8.18
C SER A 50 0.87 1.98 7.38
N LEU A 51 0.00 1.94 6.36
CA LEU A 51 -0.21 0.72 5.59
C LEU A 51 1.06 0.30 4.83
N PRO A 52 1.43 -1.00 4.86
CA PRO A 52 2.61 -1.50 4.17
C PRO A 52 2.50 -1.42 2.64
N SER A 53 1.27 -1.27 2.11
CA SER A 53 1.00 -1.15 0.68
C SER A 53 1.78 0.00 0.02
N TRP A 54 2.03 1.10 0.73
CA TRP A 54 2.83 2.21 0.19
C TRP A 54 4.24 1.79 -0.19
N LYS A 55 4.89 0.98 0.66
CA LYS A 55 6.21 0.42 0.37
C LYS A 55 6.14 -0.52 -0.84
N ALA A 56 5.18 -1.44 -0.83
CA ALA A 56 5.01 -2.40 -1.91
C ALA A 56 4.77 -1.69 -3.26
N TRP A 57 3.99 -0.61 -3.30
CA TRP A 57 3.78 0.16 -4.52
C TRP A 57 5.02 0.93 -4.98
N CYS A 58 5.80 1.51 -4.07
CA CYS A 58 7.10 2.10 -4.41
C CYS A 58 8.05 1.07 -5.03
N GLU A 59 8.14 -0.12 -4.46
CA GLU A 59 9.01 -1.20 -4.94
C GLU A 59 8.52 -1.75 -6.30
N ASN A 60 7.20 -1.93 -6.47
CA ASN A 60 6.60 -2.44 -7.70
C ASN A 60 6.65 -1.43 -8.86
N GLY A 61 6.54 -0.13 -8.56
CA GLY A 61 6.70 0.96 -9.52
C GLY A 61 8.16 1.29 -9.84
N TRP A 62 9.12 0.60 -9.19
CA TRP A 62 10.55 0.89 -9.27
C TRP A 62 10.89 2.35 -8.93
N PHE A 63 10.08 3.00 -8.08
CA PHE A 63 10.27 4.40 -7.73
C PHE A 63 11.47 4.61 -6.80
N VAL A 64 11.54 3.84 -5.71
CA VAL A 64 12.68 3.82 -4.79
C VAL A 64 12.81 2.44 -4.15
N THR A 65 14.04 2.06 -3.77
CA THR A 65 14.34 0.82 -3.04
C THR A 65 14.47 1.03 -1.53
N THR A 66 14.75 2.26 -1.10
CA THR A 66 14.87 2.65 0.32
C THR A 66 14.04 3.91 0.57
N CYS A 67 13.41 4.00 1.73
CA CYS A 67 12.70 5.21 2.14
C CYS A 67 13.71 6.24 2.63
N PRO A 68 13.67 7.49 2.15
CA PRO A 68 14.44 8.58 2.73
C PRO A 68 14.10 8.75 4.22
N GLU A 69 15.09 9.04 5.07
CA GLU A 69 14.92 9.11 6.53
C GLU A 69 13.89 10.15 6.99
N GLU A 70 13.74 11.24 6.22
CA GLU A 70 12.82 12.34 6.54
C GLU A 70 11.39 12.13 6.03
N LYS A 71 11.11 11.01 5.34
CA LYS A 71 9.82 10.79 4.67
C LYS A 71 9.20 9.45 5.03
N THR A 72 7.87 9.44 5.00
CA THR A 72 7.07 8.21 5.04
C THR A 72 6.94 7.61 3.64
N TRP A 73 6.71 6.30 3.55
CA TRP A 73 6.42 5.62 2.29
C TRP A 73 5.24 6.24 1.53
N LYS A 74 4.21 6.72 2.24
CA LYS A 74 3.08 7.43 1.64
C LYS A 74 3.53 8.72 0.94
N GLN A 75 4.34 9.55 1.61
CA GLN A 75 4.85 10.79 1.02
C GLN A 75 5.70 10.51 -0.22
N VAL A 76 6.61 9.54 -0.11
CA VAL A 76 7.46 9.13 -1.24
C VAL A 76 6.61 8.66 -2.41
N TYR A 77 5.63 7.79 -2.17
CA TYR A 77 4.75 7.30 -3.22
C TYR A 77 4.00 8.44 -3.89
N ILE A 78 3.38 9.34 -3.12
CA ILE A 78 2.60 10.47 -3.66
C ILE A 78 3.48 11.37 -4.51
N GLU A 79 4.68 11.74 -4.03
CA GLU A 79 5.62 12.58 -4.79
C GLU A 79 6.04 11.93 -6.10
N GLN A 80 6.40 10.65 -6.07
CA GLN A 80 6.82 9.91 -7.26
C GLN A 80 5.66 9.70 -8.23
N PHE A 81 4.47 9.40 -7.71
CA PHE A 81 3.26 9.22 -8.51
C PHE A 81 2.85 10.53 -9.21
N MET A 82 3.07 11.70 -8.61
CA MET A 82 2.78 12.98 -9.26
C MET A 82 3.68 13.22 -10.48
N ILE A 83 4.92 12.70 -10.47
CA ILE A 83 5.87 12.85 -11.57
C ILE A 83 5.67 11.76 -12.63
N TRP A 84 5.59 10.50 -12.18
CA TRP A 84 5.69 9.31 -13.01
C TRP A 84 4.40 8.50 -13.12
N GLY A 85 3.34 8.84 -12.37
CA GLY A 85 2.13 8.02 -12.25
C GLY A 85 1.43 7.72 -13.56
N LYS A 86 1.53 8.60 -14.58
CA LYS A 86 1.02 8.32 -15.93
C LYS A 86 1.67 7.10 -16.60
N TYR A 87 2.88 6.73 -16.19
CA TYR A 87 3.66 5.63 -16.74
C TYR A 87 3.77 4.45 -15.76
N GLU A 88 3.09 4.49 -14.63
CA GLU A 88 3.16 3.44 -13.60
C GLU A 88 2.96 2.04 -14.22
N HIS A 89 1.94 1.88 -15.06
CA HIS A 89 1.67 0.62 -15.75
C HIS A 89 2.84 0.12 -16.61
N CYS A 90 3.57 1.02 -17.28
CA CYS A 90 4.76 0.68 -18.05
C CYS A 90 5.88 0.17 -17.12
N TYR A 91 6.19 0.92 -16.07
CA TYR A 91 7.27 0.56 -15.14
C TYR A 91 6.97 -0.74 -14.39
N THR A 92 5.72 -0.96 -13.96
CA THR A 92 5.31 -2.21 -13.33
C THR A 92 5.43 -3.40 -14.29
N ALA A 93 5.07 -3.24 -15.57
CA ALA A 93 5.23 -4.30 -16.57
C ALA A 93 6.72 -4.64 -16.81
N ILE A 94 7.57 -3.62 -16.96
CA ILE A 94 9.02 -3.79 -17.11
C ILE A 94 9.61 -4.46 -15.86
N ARG A 95 9.24 -4.00 -14.67
CA ARG A 95 9.72 -4.56 -13.39
C ARG A 95 9.33 -6.03 -13.26
N ARG A 96 8.11 -6.39 -13.63
CA ARG A 96 7.66 -7.79 -13.63
C ARG A 96 8.48 -8.65 -14.58
N ALA A 97 8.71 -8.20 -15.81
CA ALA A 97 9.53 -8.93 -16.78
C ALA A 97 10.98 -9.07 -16.29
N TRP A 98 11.56 -8.00 -15.74
CA TRP A 98 12.88 -8.02 -15.14
C TRP A 98 12.98 -9.07 -14.02
N ASN A 99 12.06 -9.06 -13.06
CA ASN A 99 12.06 -10.02 -11.95
C ASN A 99 11.96 -11.48 -12.43
N GLN A 100 11.22 -11.73 -13.53
CA GLN A 100 11.14 -13.08 -14.12
C GLN A 100 12.47 -13.51 -14.75
N ILE A 101 13.09 -12.63 -15.53
CA ILE A 101 14.40 -12.89 -16.15
C ILE A 101 15.45 -13.08 -15.07
N GLU A 102 15.48 -12.21 -14.05
CA GLU A 102 16.41 -12.27 -12.94
C GLU A 102 16.26 -13.58 -12.17
N GLY A 103 15.03 -13.96 -11.81
CA GLY A 103 14.73 -15.22 -11.13
C GLY A 103 15.15 -16.44 -11.95
N PHE A 104 14.83 -16.46 -13.24
CA PHE A 104 15.26 -17.55 -14.14
C PHE A 104 16.78 -17.64 -14.22
N THR A 105 17.46 -16.52 -14.44
CA THR A 105 18.93 -16.47 -14.58
C THR A 105 19.60 -16.92 -13.29
N ARG A 106 19.09 -16.50 -12.13
CA ARG A 106 19.61 -16.91 -10.82
C ARG A 106 19.50 -18.42 -10.58
N THR A 107 18.43 -19.05 -11.05
CA THR A 107 18.20 -20.50 -10.84
C THR A 107 18.93 -21.37 -11.86
N PHE A 108 18.90 -21.01 -13.14
CA PHE A 108 19.37 -21.88 -14.23
C PHE A 108 20.74 -21.48 -14.79
N CYS A 109 21.16 -20.24 -14.59
CA CYS A 109 22.43 -19.70 -15.10
C CYS A 109 23.22 -18.98 -13.99
N PRO A 110 23.56 -19.65 -12.86
CA PRO A 110 24.14 -19.00 -11.69
C PRO A 110 25.50 -18.35 -11.96
N GLU A 111 26.30 -18.91 -12.87
CA GLU A 111 27.59 -18.33 -13.28
C GLU A 111 27.40 -16.96 -13.96
N ILE A 112 26.46 -16.86 -14.90
CA ILE A 112 26.10 -15.58 -15.53
C ILE A 112 25.55 -14.62 -14.48
N TYR A 113 24.67 -15.09 -13.60
CA TYR A 113 24.09 -14.26 -12.55
C TYR A 113 25.17 -13.68 -11.62
N SER A 114 26.19 -14.46 -11.27
CA SER A 114 27.28 -14.02 -10.40
C SER A 114 28.21 -12.98 -11.03
N SER A 115 28.14 -12.79 -12.35
CA SER A 115 28.93 -11.79 -13.08
C SER A 115 28.23 -10.45 -13.27
N LEU A 116 26.94 -10.35 -12.89
CA LEU A 116 26.13 -9.13 -12.93
C LEU A 116 26.36 -8.28 -11.68
#